data_AF-A0A8J3LRV6-F1
#
_entry.id   AF-A0A8J3LRV6-F1
#
_cell.length_a   1.000
_cell.length_b   1.000
_cell.length_c   1.000
_cell.angle_alpha   90.00
_cell.angle_beta   90.00
_cell.angle_gamma   90.00
#
_symmetry.space_group_name_H-M   'P 1'
#
loop_
_entity.id
_entity.type
_entity.pdbx_description
1 polymer ?
#
loop_
_entity_poly.entity_id
_entity_poly.type
_entity_poly.pdbx_seq_one_letter_code
_entity_poly.pdbx_strand_id
1 'polypeptide(L)' 'MSVDPHIQALRDALRAEHEARIAEVQAWADEAGVAGDIERQRRHQAHVERLRAMPYPWEQERPAA' A
#
# COMPACT_ATOMS: atom_id res chain seq x y z
N MET A 1 7.53 19.79 17.49
CA MET A 1 7.28 18.70 18.47
C MET A 1 7.84 17.43 17.87
N SER A 2 8.73 16.74 18.59
CA SER A 2 9.24 15.43 18.14
C SER A 2 8.12 14.40 18.30
N VAL A 3 7.90 13.56 17.30
CA VAL A 3 6.93 12.45 17.38
C VAL A 3 7.48 11.43 18.37
N ASP A 4 6.62 10.92 19.25
CA ASP A 4 6.98 9.89 20.22
C ASP A 4 7.64 8.68 19.50
N PRO A 5 8.79 8.16 20.00
CA PRO A 5 9.50 7.06 19.36
C PRO A 5 8.66 5.78 19.15
N HIS A 6 7.72 5.49 20.05
CA HIS A 6 6.81 4.34 19.91
C HIS A 6 5.76 4.58 18.83
N ILE A 7 5.27 5.82 18.71
CA ILE A 7 4.36 6.21 17.62
C ILE A 7 5.10 6.11 16.28
N GLN A 8 6.36 6.54 16.23
CA GLN A 8 7.17 6.41 15.01
C GLN A 8 7.38 4.94 14.62
N ALA A 9 7.76 4.08 15.58
CA ALA A 9 7.92 2.65 15.33
C ALA A 9 6.64 1.98 14.84
N LEU A 10 5.47 2.36 15.37
CA LEU A 10 4.18 1.86 14.90
C LEU A 10 3.87 2.32 13.47
N ARG A 11 4.13 3.60 13.15
CA ARG A 11 3.94 4.13 11.78
C ARG A 11 4.83 3.40 10.78
N ASP A 12 6.08 3.14 11.14
CA ASP A 12 7.03 2.43 10.29
C ASP A 12 6.61 0.98 10.07
N ALA A 13 6.14 0.29 11.12
CA ALA A 13 5.61 -1.07 11.02
C ALA A 13 4.38 -1.14 10.09
N LEU A 14 3.43 -0.22 10.26
CA LEU A 14 2.22 -0.16 9.42
C LEU A 14 2.56 0.16 7.95
N ARG A 15 3.55 1.01 7.71
CA ARG A 15 4.04 1.29 6.36
C ARG A 15 4.68 0.06 5.73
N ALA A 16 5.54 -0.65 6.47
CA ALA A 16 6.18 -1.88 5.99
C ALA A 16 5.16 -2.97 5.65
N GLU A 17 4.12 -3.14 6.48
CA GLU A 17 3.03 -4.09 6.22
C GLU A 17 2.25 -3.71 4.95
N HIS A 18 1.95 -2.42 4.76
CA HIS A 18 1.26 -1.94 3.57
C HIS A 18 2.09 -2.15 2.29
N GLU A 19 3.39 -1.88 2.34
CA GLU A 19 4.31 -2.14 1.22
C GLU A 19 4.42 -3.64 0.89
N ALA A 20 4.47 -4.50 1.91
CA ALA A 20 4.46 -5.95 1.72
C ALA A 20 3.16 -6.41 1.06
N ARG A 21 2.01 -5.84 1.45
CA ARG A 21 0.72 -6.14 0.83
C ARG A 21 0.68 -5.72 -0.64
N ILE A 22 1.22 -4.54 -0.96
CA ILE A 22 1.33 -4.09 -2.36
C ILE A 22 2.16 -5.07 -3.19
N ALA A 23 3.31 -5.53 -2.64
CA ALA A 23 4.18 -6.48 -3.32
C ALA A 23 3.49 -7.83 -3.58
N GLU A 24 2.72 -8.33 -2.60
CA GLU A 24 1.94 -9.57 -2.75
C GLU A 24 0.89 -9.46 -3.88
N VAL A 25 0.14 -8.36 -3.93
CA VAL A 25 -0.87 -8.14 -4.98
C VAL A 25 -0.21 -7.97 -6.35
N GLN A 26 0.96 -7.33 -6.41
CA GLN A 26 1.75 -7.24 -7.63
C GLN A 26 2.20 -8.62 -8.12
N ALA A 27 2.66 -9.50 -7.23
CA ALA A 27 3.04 -10.87 -7.58
C ALA A 27 1.85 -11.63 -8.21
N TRP A 28 0.63 -11.46 -7.68
CA TRP A 28 -0.57 -12.05 -8.31
C TRP A 28 -0.89 -11.48 -9.69
N ALA A 29 -0.63 -10.19 -9.92
CA ALA A 29 -0.77 -9.59 -11.24
C ALA A 29 0.23 -10.20 -12.22
N ASP A 30 1.47 -10.38 -11.78
CA ASP A 30 2.54 -10.95 -12.58
C ASP A 30 2.25 -12.42 -12.93
N GLU A 31 1.83 -13.23 -11.94
CA GLU A 31 1.39 -14.62 -12.14
C GLU A 31 0.23 -14.72 -13.14
N ALA A 32 -0.77 -13.83 -13.04
CA ALA A 32 -1.88 -13.78 -13.99
C ALA A 32 -1.40 -13.42 -15.40
N GLY A 33 -0.43 -12.50 -15.52
CA GLY A 33 0.20 -12.15 -16.79
C GLY A 33 0.96 -13.32 -17.40
N VAL A 34 1.73 -14.08 -16.61
CA VAL A 34 2.42 -15.30 -17.07
C VAL A 34 1.43 -16.37 -17.53
N ALA A 35 0.28 -16.50 -16.85
CA ALA A 35 -0.79 -17.43 -17.24
C ALA A 35 -1.63 -16.95 -18.45
N GLY A 36 -1.43 -15.72 -18.93
CA GLY A 36 -2.23 -15.11 -20.01
C GLY A 36 -3.63 -14.67 -19.59
N ASP A 37 -3.93 -14.63 -18.29
CA ASP A 37 -5.21 -14.15 -17.75
C ASP A 37 -5.18 -12.63 -17.60
N ILE A 38 -5.38 -11.94 -18.73
CA ILE A 38 -5.29 -10.48 -18.85
C ILE A 38 -6.32 -9.76 -17.95
N GLU A 39 -7.53 -10.31 -17.81
CA GLU A 39 -8.56 -9.69 -16.99
C GLU A 39 -8.21 -9.80 -15.49
N ARG A 40 -7.68 -10.93 -15.04
CA ARG A 40 -7.18 -11.08 -13.67
C ARG A 40 -5.97 -10.18 -13.41
N GLN A 41 -5.03 -10.12 -14.35
CA GLN A 41 -3.88 -9.22 -14.27
C GLN A 41 -4.34 -7.76 -14.10
N ARG A 42 -5.27 -7.30 -14.95
CA ARG A 42 -5.81 -5.93 -14.90
C ARG A 42 -6.48 -5.61 -13.56
N ARG A 43 -7.26 -6.55 -13.01
CA ARG A 43 -7.92 -6.37 -11.71
C ARG A 43 -6.91 -6.21 -10.58
N HIS A 44 -5.83 -7.01 -10.59
CA HIS A 44 -4.78 -6.91 -9.57
C HIS A 44 -3.96 -5.62 -9.70
N GLN A 45 -3.65 -5.19 -10.92
CA GLN A 45 -3.01 -3.90 -11.17
C GLN A 45 -3.85 -2.73 -10.66
N ALA A 46 -5.15 -2.72 -10.96
CA ALA A 46 -6.07 -1.70 -10.44
C ALA A 46 -6.17 -1.72 -8.91
N HIS A 47 -5.94 -2.87 -8.27
CA HIS A 47 -5.88 -2.97 -6.81
C HIS A 47 -4.57 -2.39 -6.26
N VAL A 48 -3.43 -2.69 -6.88
CA VAL A 48 -2.13 -2.08 -6.54
C VAL A 48 -2.20 -0.55 -6.62
N GLU A 49 -2.82 0.00 -7.67
CA GLU A 49 -3.00 1.44 -7.83
C GLU A 49 -3.81 2.05 -6.70
N ARG A 50 -4.91 1.40 -6.28
CA ARG A 50 -5.72 1.86 -5.14
C ARG A 50 -4.95 1.84 -3.83
N LEU A 51 -4.16 0.79 -3.58
CA LEU A 51 -3.34 0.69 -2.37
C LEU A 51 -2.29 1.82 -2.34
N ARG A 52 -1.59 2.06 -3.45
CA ARG A 52 -0.61 3.16 -3.56
C ARG A 52 -1.23 4.55 -3.39
N ALA A 53 -2.48 4.72 -3.82
CA ALA A 53 -3.19 5.99 -3.70
C ALA A 53 -3.78 6.22 -2.29
N MET A 54 -3.78 5.23 -1.40
CA MET A 54 -4.37 5.34 -0.07
C MET A 54 -3.44 6.14 0.86
N PRO A 55 -3.84 7.34 1.32
CA PRO A 55 -3.03 8.12 2.26
C PRO A 55 -3.02 7.45 3.63
N TYR A 56 -1.89 7.51 4.33
CA TYR A 56 -1.83 6.98 5.69
C TYR A 56 -2.65 7.86 6.66
N PRO A 57 -3.26 7.28 7.72
CA PRO A 57 -4.12 8.04 8.64
C PRO A 57 -3.44 9.28 9.25
N TRP A 58 -2.14 9.20 9.55
CA TRP A 58 -1.36 10.31 10.12
C TRP A 58 -0.89 11.35 9.08
N GLU A 59 -1.07 11.09 7.79
CA GLU A 59 -0.81 12.07 6.73
C GLU A 59 -2.04 12.96 6.46
N GLN A 60 -3.22 12.53 6.91
CA GLN A 60 -4.46 13.29 6.84
C GLN A 60 -4.61 14.32 7.96
N GLU A 61 -3.81 14.21 9.03
CA GLU A 61 -3.74 15.20 10.11
C GLU A 61 -2.98 16.46 9.68
N ARG A 62 -3.52 17.18 8.70
CA ARG A 62 -3.18 18.58 8.48
C ARG A 62 -4.21 19.40 9.26
N PRO A 63 -3.87 20.04 10.39
CA PRO A 63 -4.79 20.98 11.01
C PRO A 63 -5.08 22.06 9.98
N ALA A 64 -6.37 22.33 9.73
CA ALA A 64 -6.78 23.54 9.04
C ALA A 64 -6.18 24.73 9.80
N ALA A 65 -5.36 25.52 9.11
CA ALA A 65 -4.80 26.77 9.62
C ALA A 65 -5.87 27.86 9.71
#